data_AF-Q75BK9-F1
#
_entry.id   AF-Q75BK9-F1
#
_cell.length_a   1.000
_cell.length_b   1.000
_cell.length_c   1.000
_cell.angle_alpha   90.00
_cell.angle_beta   90.00
_cell.angle_gamma   90.00
#
_symmetry.space_group_name_H-M   'P 1'
#
loop_
_entity.id
_entity.type
_entity.pdbx_description
1 polymer ?
#
loop_
_entity_poly.entity_id
_entity_poly.type
_entity_poly.pdbx_seq_one_letter_code
_entity_poly.pdbx_strand_id
1 'polypeptide(L)'
;MFRRIVAVPSSWSSLQLFSTSAVRSSNGLAAILEQVSAKKSAPREAKTPSKYADRKPQHSSPVRKKKVFVRWTTGSEKAREIANTVVSEVLSIRSDGRLRLILPEENRIQELSMQDVARQLDLEVHSLRFIKSETDAGGRPLPLVKRVSVREAFRVHAERMAAEREKELLRKGVSARRVGAKERRAPDSKQVRISWQISPTDFSNQKSKEIRGHLERGHTVLVLLANKDASGPAPQVSPRELQRRSSLLDELAAILEDINCSVVRSGDPASRVELKLVPKAPQEVDRHALKEQRRLQRAEKLKRRLERRGPASAQE
;
A
#
# COMPACT_ATOMS: atom_id res chain seq x y z
N MET A 1 33.45 -2.69 -5.70
CA MET A 1 32.51 -2.12 -6.71
C MET A 1 31.76 -0.97 -6.07
N PHE A 2 31.88 0.25 -6.60
CA PHE A 2 31.30 1.46 -5.98
C PHE A 2 29.77 1.49 -6.11
N ARG A 3 29.06 1.81 -5.02
CA ARG A 3 27.63 2.16 -5.06
C ARG A 3 27.42 3.57 -4.54
N ARG A 4 26.65 4.37 -5.31
CA ARG A 4 26.33 5.78 -5.06
C ARG A 4 25.72 5.98 -3.67
N ILE A 5 26.25 6.99 -2.96
CA ILE A 5 25.56 7.64 -1.84
C ILE A 5 24.60 8.67 -2.45
N VAL A 6 23.33 8.65 -2.03
CA VAL A 6 22.35 9.69 -2.35
C VAL A 6 21.89 10.28 -1.02
N ALA A 7 22.22 11.53 -0.78
CA ALA A 7 21.71 12.28 0.36
C ALA A 7 20.28 12.78 0.07
N VAL A 8 19.40 12.71 1.05
CA VAL A 8 18.06 13.32 1.01
C VAL A 8 17.93 14.21 2.26
N PRO A 9 17.52 15.48 2.13
CA PRO A 9 17.49 16.40 3.26
C PRO A 9 16.36 16.07 4.24
N SER A 10 16.62 16.35 5.51
CA SER A 10 15.66 16.24 6.61
C SER A 10 14.72 17.44 6.65
N SER A 11 13.42 17.20 6.79
CA SER A 11 12.48 18.22 7.26
C SER A 11 11.29 17.64 8.03
N TRP A 12 10.77 18.48 8.94
CA TRP A 12 9.44 18.43 9.57
C TRP A 12 9.24 17.50 10.77
N SER A 13 9.86 17.95 11.87
CA SER A 13 9.22 17.99 13.18
C SER A 13 8.02 18.96 13.22
N SER A 14 6.82 18.45 13.50
CA SER A 14 5.84 19.10 14.40
C SER A 14 4.66 18.16 14.69
N LEU A 15 4.65 17.61 15.91
CA LEU A 15 3.45 16.99 16.47
C LEU A 15 2.59 18.10 17.08
N GLN A 16 1.38 18.32 16.57
CA GLN A 16 0.34 19.00 17.34
C GLN A 16 -0.69 17.97 17.82
N LEU A 17 -0.90 17.97 19.13
CA LEU A 17 -1.91 17.16 19.78
C LEU A 17 -3.29 17.72 19.45
N PHE A 18 -4.21 16.87 19.00
CA PHE A 18 -5.64 17.16 19.07
C PHE A 18 -6.24 16.45 20.28
N SER A 19 -6.70 17.28 21.22
CA SER A 19 -7.39 16.86 22.44
C SER A 19 -8.76 16.27 22.12
N THR A 20 -9.12 15.18 22.79
CA THR A 20 -10.47 14.62 22.75
C THR A 20 -11.33 15.21 23.86
N SER A 21 -12.33 16.04 23.50
CA SER A 21 -13.44 16.34 24.39
C SER A 21 -14.73 15.72 23.85
N ALA A 22 -15.24 14.72 24.56
CA ALA A 22 -16.58 14.21 24.33
C ALA A 22 -17.58 15.09 25.08
N VAL A 23 -18.54 15.69 24.36
CA VAL A 23 -19.74 16.27 24.98
C VAL A 23 -20.95 15.49 24.49
N ARG A 24 -21.59 14.82 25.44
CA ARG A 24 -22.92 14.22 25.27
C ARG A 24 -23.92 15.35 25.06
N SER A 25 -24.72 15.28 24.01
CA SER A 25 -26.03 15.95 23.98
C SER A 25 -27.02 15.12 23.18
N SER A 26 -27.87 14.42 23.92
CA SER A 26 -29.10 13.82 23.41
C SER A 26 -30.07 14.93 22.97
N ASN A 27 -30.95 14.62 22.00
CA ASN A 27 -32.10 15.43 21.53
C ASN A 27 -31.89 16.32 20.28
N GLY A 28 -30.74 16.25 19.59
CA GLY A 28 -30.48 17.09 18.40
C GLY A 28 -31.11 16.65 17.06
N LEU A 29 -31.61 15.42 16.92
CA LEU A 29 -31.99 14.85 15.61
C LEU A 29 -33.48 14.94 15.23
N ALA A 30 -34.37 15.30 16.15
CA ALA A 30 -35.79 15.46 15.84
C ALA A 30 -36.08 16.77 15.06
N ALA A 31 -35.41 17.86 15.42
CA ALA A 31 -35.70 19.21 14.91
C ALA A 31 -35.29 19.45 13.43
N ILE A 32 -34.49 18.57 12.82
CA ILE A 32 -33.98 18.74 11.45
C ILE A 32 -34.85 18.01 10.42
N LEU A 33 -35.68 17.04 10.84
CA LEU A 33 -36.54 16.27 9.93
C LEU A 33 -37.93 16.90 9.71
N GLU A 34 -38.32 17.88 10.53
CA GLU A 34 -39.68 18.44 10.55
C GLU A 34 -39.85 19.68 9.64
N GLN A 35 -38.76 20.30 9.16
CA GLN A 35 -38.82 21.51 8.31
C GLN A 35 -38.90 21.23 6.79
N VAL A 36 -38.95 19.97 6.35
CA VAL A 36 -38.90 19.60 4.91
C VAL A 36 -40.26 19.08 4.39
N SER A 37 -41.23 18.80 5.26
CA SER A 37 -42.54 18.23 4.91
C SER A 37 -43.68 19.24 4.77
N ALA A 38 -43.48 20.50 5.18
CA ALA A 38 -44.55 21.51 5.27
C ALA A 38 -44.50 22.57 4.13
N LYS A 39 -45.03 22.22 2.96
CA LYS A 39 -45.59 23.20 1.97
C LYS A 39 -46.41 22.49 0.88
N LYS A 40 -47.70 22.29 1.16
CA LYS A 40 -48.65 21.57 0.29
C LYS A 40 -49.78 22.51 -0.15
N SER A 41 -49.92 22.69 -1.47
CA SER A 41 -51.10 23.12 -2.25
C SER A 41 -51.94 24.34 -1.80
N ALA A 42 -52.07 25.32 -2.72
CA ALA A 42 -53.26 26.17 -2.88
C ALA A 42 -53.59 26.29 -4.39
N PRO A 43 -54.88 26.50 -4.80
CA PRO A 43 -55.33 26.25 -6.17
C PRO A 43 -55.40 27.47 -7.11
N ARG A 44 -55.70 27.19 -8.38
CA ARG A 44 -55.85 28.13 -9.52
C ARG A 44 -56.94 29.19 -9.32
N GLU A 45 -56.63 30.45 -9.64
CA GLU A 45 -57.08 31.17 -10.87
C GLU A 45 -56.21 32.45 -11.03
N ALA A 46 -56.33 33.34 -12.04
CA ALA A 46 -57.32 33.46 -13.11
C ALA A 46 -56.68 33.68 -14.51
N LYS A 47 -57.12 34.72 -15.24
CA LYS A 47 -56.59 35.23 -16.53
C LYS A 47 -56.61 36.77 -16.53
N THR A 48 -55.53 37.41 -16.98
CA THR A 48 -55.58 38.63 -17.82
C THR A 48 -54.36 38.66 -18.76
N PRO A 49 -54.51 39.02 -20.05
CA PRO A 49 -53.39 39.08 -20.99
C PRO A 49 -52.89 40.53 -21.16
N SER A 50 -51.79 40.89 -20.49
CA SER A 50 -51.13 42.18 -20.76
C SER A 50 -50.18 42.07 -21.95
N LYS A 51 -50.42 42.89 -22.98
CA LYS A 51 -49.42 43.24 -23.99
C LYS A 51 -48.33 44.13 -23.36
N TYR A 52 -47.27 44.35 -24.14
CA TYR A 52 -46.09 45.17 -23.84
C TYR A 52 -44.97 44.49 -23.04
N ALA A 53 -43.94 44.15 -23.81
CA ALA A 53 -42.54 44.48 -23.52
C ALA A 53 -42.01 44.15 -22.12
N ASP A 54 -41.52 42.92 -21.96
CA ASP A 54 -40.24 42.78 -21.29
C ASP A 54 -39.34 41.75 -22.00
N ARG A 55 -38.10 42.14 -22.26
CA ARG A 55 -37.12 41.32 -22.98
C ARG A 55 -36.61 40.25 -22.02
N LYS A 56 -37.23 39.06 -22.07
CA LYS A 56 -36.70 37.87 -21.37
C LYS A 56 -35.21 37.75 -21.67
N PRO A 57 -34.32 37.72 -20.66
CA PRO A 57 -32.92 37.41 -20.90
C PRO A 57 -32.87 36.04 -21.57
N GLN A 58 -32.08 35.92 -22.64
CA GLN A 58 -31.85 34.62 -23.26
C GLN A 58 -31.14 33.73 -22.24
N HIS A 59 -31.91 32.90 -21.54
CA HIS A 59 -31.37 31.80 -20.76
C HIS A 59 -30.58 30.92 -21.73
N SER A 60 -29.26 31.06 -21.68
CA SER A 60 -28.35 30.14 -22.35
C SER A 60 -28.72 28.74 -21.89
N SER A 61 -29.24 27.94 -22.82
CA SER A 61 -29.67 26.58 -22.51
C SER A 61 -28.50 25.85 -21.86
N PRO A 62 -28.66 25.25 -20.67
CA PRO A 62 -27.53 24.69 -19.94
C PRO A 62 -26.82 23.69 -20.84
N VAL A 63 -25.56 23.98 -21.16
CA VAL A 63 -24.79 23.23 -22.14
C VAL A 63 -24.74 21.78 -21.67
N ARG A 64 -25.57 20.94 -22.31
CA ARG A 64 -25.74 19.53 -21.94
C ARG A 64 -24.41 18.83 -22.21
N LYS A 65 -23.57 18.73 -21.17
CA LYS A 65 -22.32 17.97 -21.20
C LYS A 65 -22.67 16.56 -21.71
N LYS A 66 -22.21 16.23 -22.93
CA LYS A 66 -22.51 14.95 -23.57
C LYS A 66 -21.97 13.85 -22.67
N LYS A 67 -22.87 13.14 -21.98
CA LYS A 67 -22.49 12.03 -21.10
C LYS A 67 -21.91 10.93 -21.98
N VAL A 68 -20.60 10.69 -21.87
CA VAL A 68 -19.92 9.60 -22.58
C VAL A 68 -20.54 8.30 -22.07
N PHE A 69 -21.34 7.66 -22.92
CA PHE A 69 -21.89 6.34 -22.67
C PHE A 69 -21.00 5.30 -23.35
N VAL A 70 -20.73 4.21 -22.63
CA VAL A 70 -19.93 3.08 -23.10
C VAL A 70 -20.84 1.86 -23.06
N ARG A 71 -20.99 1.18 -24.21
CA ARG A 71 -21.78 -0.05 -24.33
C ARG A 71 -20.85 -1.19 -24.73
N TRP A 72 -20.76 -2.20 -23.87
CA TRP A 72 -20.03 -3.42 -24.14
C TRP A 72 -20.86 -4.38 -24.99
N THR A 73 -20.21 -5.02 -25.96
CA THR A 73 -20.82 -6.06 -26.82
C THR A 73 -20.64 -7.46 -26.25
N THR A 74 -19.45 -7.79 -25.74
CA THR A 74 -19.10 -9.12 -25.22
C THR A 74 -19.07 -9.18 -23.69
N GLY A 75 -18.71 -10.34 -23.12
CA GLY A 75 -18.41 -10.50 -21.70
C GLY A 75 -19.60 -10.80 -20.80
N SER A 76 -19.32 -11.54 -19.72
CA SER A 76 -20.25 -11.79 -18.61
C SER A 76 -20.69 -10.49 -17.93
N GLU A 77 -21.88 -10.48 -17.33
CA GLU A 77 -22.41 -9.36 -16.53
C GLU A 77 -21.38 -8.81 -15.52
N LYS A 78 -20.71 -9.69 -14.77
CA LYS A 78 -19.66 -9.30 -13.82
C LYS A 78 -18.42 -8.67 -14.50
N ALA A 79 -18.06 -9.13 -15.70
CA ALA A 79 -16.96 -8.53 -16.47
C ALA A 79 -17.33 -7.10 -16.93
N ARG A 80 -18.59 -6.90 -17.32
CA ARG A 80 -19.14 -5.57 -17.67
C ARG A 80 -19.23 -4.66 -16.44
N GLU A 81 -19.60 -5.17 -15.26
CA GLU A 81 -19.60 -4.43 -13.99
C GLU A 81 -18.18 -3.94 -13.62
N ILE A 82 -17.18 -4.82 -13.71
CA ILE A 82 -15.77 -4.48 -13.48
C ILE A 82 -15.30 -3.40 -14.48
N ALA A 83 -15.61 -3.58 -15.77
CA ALA A 83 -15.24 -2.62 -16.81
C ALA A 83 -15.95 -1.27 -16.62
N ASN A 84 -17.23 -1.27 -16.24
CA ASN A 84 -18.00 -0.07 -15.90
C ASN A 84 -17.41 0.67 -14.68
N THR A 85 -16.88 -0.07 -13.70
CA THR A 85 -16.16 0.52 -12.56
C THR A 85 -14.96 1.33 -13.05
N VAL A 86 -14.13 0.75 -13.94
CA VAL A 86 -12.96 1.45 -14.52
C VAL A 86 -13.37 2.62 -15.42
N VAL A 87 -14.46 2.50 -16.20
CA VAL A 87 -15.04 3.61 -16.97
C VAL A 87 -15.46 4.76 -16.05
N SER A 88 -16.09 4.46 -14.91
CA SER A 88 -16.48 5.50 -13.95
C SER A 88 -15.28 6.25 -13.39
N GLU A 89 -14.17 5.56 -13.06
CA GLU A 89 -12.94 6.19 -12.57
C GLU A 89 -12.27 7.07 -13.63
N VAL A 90 -12.19 6.58 -14.87
CA VAL A 90 -11.65 7.34 -16.01
C VAL A 90 -12.47 8.62 -16.24
N LEU A 91 -13.80 8.52 -16.24
CA LEU A 91 -14.69 9.67 -16.46
C LEU A 91 -14.73 10.63 -15.27
N SER A 92 -14.50 10.15 -14.04
CA SER A 92 -14.33 11.00 -12.85
C SER A 92 -13.06 11.83 -12.90
N ILE A 93 -11.97 11.30 -13.45
CA ILE A 93 -10.71 12.03 -13.64
C ILE A 93 -10.80 12.95 -14.86
N ARG A 94 -11.41 12.47 -15.96
CA ARG A 94 -11.39 13.15 -17.25
C ARG A 94 -12.69 12.97 -18.03
N SER A 95 -13.49 14.02 -18.08
CA SER A 95 -14.84 13.98 -18.67
C SER A 95 -14.89 13.83 -20.20
N ASP A 96 -13.76 14.00 -20.91
CA ASP A 96 -13.68 13.75 -22.36
C ASP A 96 -13.49 12.26 -22.71
N GLY A 97 -13.22 11.41 -21.72
CA GLY A 97 -12.98 9.97 -21.89
C GLY A 97 -11.62 9.60 -22.48
N ARG A 98 -10.68 10.53 -22.67
CA ARG A 98 -9.32 10.21 -23.15
C ARG A 98 -8.49 9.54 -22.04
N LEU A 99 -7.66 8.56 -22.42
CA LEU A 99 -6.80 7.80 -21.52
C LEU A 99 -5.51 7.32 -22.21
N ARG A 100 -4.47 7.00 -21.43
CA ARG A 100 -3.33 6.17 -21.90
C ARG A 100 -3.66 4.70 -21.63
N LEU A 101 -3.69 3.88 -22.67
CA LEU A 101 -3.86 2.44 -22.59
C LEU A 101 -2.49 1.75 -22.72
N ILE A 102 -2.12 0.95 -21.72
CA ILE A 102 -0.97 0.04 -21.78
C ILE A 102 -1.45 -1.31 -22.32
N LEU A 103 -0.87 -1.74 -23.44
CA LEU A 103 -1.05 -3.06 -24.03
C LEU A 103 0.19 -3.92 -23.70
N PRO A 104 0.13 -4.82 -22.69
CA PRO A 104 1.30 -5.57 -22.25
C PRO A 104 1.78 -6.61 -23.27
N GLU A 105 0.90 -7.07 -24.16
CA GLU A 105 1.25 -8.03 -25.21
C GLU A 105 2.02 -7.36 -26.36
N GLU A 106 1.79 -6.06 -26.60
CA GLU A 106 2.50 -5.28 -27.63
C GLU A 106 3.68 -4.47 -27.07
N ASN A 107 3.81 -4.36 -25.74
CA ASN A 107 4.67 -3.40 -25.04
C ASN A 107 4.49 -1.94 -25.52
N ARG A 108 3.26 -1.58 -25.91
CA ARG A 108 2.91 -0.24 -26.41
C ARG A 108 2.00 0.51 -25.45
N ILE A 109 2.14 1.84 -25.45
CA ILE A 109 1.26 2.78 -24.76
C ILE A 109 0.59 3.62 -25.84
N GLN A 110 -0.74 3.64 -25.87
CA GLN A 110 -1.54 4.37 -26.86
C GLN A 110 -2.47 5.37 -26.17
N GLU A 111 -2.63 6.57 -26.73
CA GLU A 111 -3.64 7.54 -26.29
C GLU A 111 -4.93 7.35 -27.08
N LEU A 112 -5.99 6.93 -26.38
CA LEU A 112 -7.27 6.55 -27.00
C LEU A 112 -8.46 7.16 -26.24
N SER A 113 -9.61 7.25 -26.91
CA SER A 113 -10.88 7.46 -26.20
C SER A 113 -11.37 6.14 -25.60
N MET A 114 -11.97 6.19 -24.42
CA MET A 114 -12.63 5.05 -23.79
C MET A 114 -13.68 4.39 -24.71
N GLN A 115 -14.29 5.15 -25.62
CA GLN A 115 -15.22 4.60 -26.62
C GLN A 115 -14.51 3.72 -27.64
N ASP A 116 -13.29 4.05 -28.06
CA ASP A 116 -12.52 3.26 -29.03
C ASP A 116 -11.97 2.00 -28.36
N VAL A 117 -11.48 2.13 -27.12
CA VAL A 117 -11.09 0.99 -26.27
C VAL A 117 -12.26 0.01 -26.11
N ALA A 118 -13.47 0.51 -25.86
CA ALA A 118 -14.65 -0.34 -25.66
C ALA A 118 -15.17 -1.04 -26.93
N ARG A 119 -14.79 -0.58 -28.13
CA ARG A 119 -15.07 -1.29 -29.40
C ARG A 119 -14.03 -2.38 -29.70
N GLN A 120 -12.79 -2.21 -29.22
CA GLN A 120 -11.66 -3.10 -29.51
C GLN A 120 -11.43 -4.17 -28.44
N LEU A 121 -11.95 -3.97 -27.22
CA LEU A 121 -11.73 -4.86 -26.09
C LEU A 121 -12.81 -5.96 -26.01
N ASP A 122 -12.38 -7.20 -26.13
CA ASP A 122 -13.21 -8.35 -25.75
C ASP A 122 -13.13 -8.61 -24.23
N LEU A 123 -14.27 -8.48 -23.55
CA LEU A 123 -14.43 -8.70 -22.11
C LEU A 123 -14.44 -10.19 -21.68
N GLU A 124 -14.36 -11.14 -22.61
CA GLU A 124 -14.26 -12.57 -22.30
C GLU A 124 -12.80 -13.02 -22.11
N VAL A 125 -11.87 -12.42 -22.85
CA VAL A 125 -10.42 -12.71 -22.77
C VAL A 125 -9.69 -11.68 -21.92
N HIS A 126 -9.97 -10.39 -22.15
CA HIS A 126 -9.26 -9.27 -21.54
C HIS A 126 -10.19 -8.38 -20.71
N SER A 127 -9.62 -7.54 -19.87
CA SER A 127 -10.34 -6.52 -19.12
C SER A 127 -9.44 -5.32 -18.87
N LEU A 128 -9.98 -4.27 -18.24
CA LEU A 128 -9.26 -3.05 -17.93
C LEU A 128 -8.90 -2.99 -16.45
N ARG A 129 -7.74 -2.42 -16.15
CA ARG A 129 -7.30 -2.09 -14.79
C ARG A 129 -6.80 -0.65 -14.75
N PHE A 130 -7.42 0.19 -13.91
CA PHE A 130 -6.88 1.51 -13.59
C PHE A 130 -5.57 1.37 -12.79
N ILE A 131 -4.57 2.19 -13.12
CA ILE A 131 -3.27 2.20 -12.41
C ILE A 131 -3.07 3.51 -11.64
N LYS A 132 -3.05 4.63 -12.35
CA LYS A 132 -2.79 5.97 -11.79
C LYS A 132 -3.35 7.05 -12.72
N SER A 133 -3.48 8.27 -12.21
CA SER A 133 -3.53 9.48 -13.05
C SER A 133 -2.11 9.94 -13.35
N GLU A 134 -1.85 10.28 -14.60
CA GLU A 134 -0.64 11.00 -15.06
C GLU A 134 -1.03 12.41 -15.53
N THR A 135 -0.06 13.26 -15.84
CA THR A 135 -0.31 14.60 -16.38
C THR A 135 0.10 14.65 -17.85
N ASP A 136 -0.75 15.21 -18.71
CA ASP A 136 -0.43 15.46 -20.11
C ASP A 136 0.52 16.65 -20.30
N ALA A 137 1.10 16.75 -21.50
CA ALA A 137 1.81 17.94 -21.96
C ALA A 137 0.99 19.25 -21.79
N GLY A 138 -0.35 19.15 -21.83
CA GLY A 138 -1.27 20.27 -21.58
C GLY A 138 -1.64 20.50 -20.10
N GLY A 139 -0.93 19.91 -19.14
CA GLY A 139 -1.17 20.08 -17.69
C GLY A 139 -2.45 19.44 -17.14
N ARG A 140 -3.19 18.69 -17.97
CA ARG A 140 -4.46 18.04 -17.58
C ARG A 140 -4.20 16.61 -17.09
N PRO A 141 -5.00 16.09 -16.14
CA PRO A 141 -4.89 14.70 -15.75
C PRO A 141 -5.32 13.78 -16.91
N LEU A 142 -4.50 12.78 -17.20
CA LEU A 142 -4.81 11.68 -18.11
C LEU A 142 -4.76 10.36 -17.33
N PRO A 143 -5.86 9.61 -17.27
CA PRO A 143 -5.87 8.32 -16.58
C PRO A 143 -5.06 7.28 -17.36
N LEU A 144 -4.21 6.55 -16.63
CA LEU A 144 -3.39 5.44 -17.13
C LEU A 144 -4.09 4.12 -16.79
N VAL A 145 -4.50 3.41 -17.83
CA VAL A 145 -5.24 2.14 -17.77
C VAL A 145 -4.40 1.06 -18.45
N LYS A 146 -4.44 -0.17 -17.94
CA LYS A 146 -3.76 -1.33 -18.53
C LYS A 146 -4.75 -2.40 -18.95
N ARG A 147 -4.55 -2.99 -20.14
CA ARG A 147 -5.21 -4.25 -20.54
C ARG A 147 -4.65 -5.39 -19.68
N VAL A 148 -5.52 -6.11 -18.99
CA VAL A 148 -5.19 -7.24 -18.12
C VAL A 148 -6.02 -8.46 -18.49
N SER A 149 -5.67 -9.65 -17.99
CA SER A 149 -6.55 -10.81 -18.12
C SER A 149 -7.82 -10.63 -17.29
N VAL A 150 -8.93 -11.24 -17.71
CA VAL A 150 -10.18 -11.26 -16.92
C VAL A 150 -9.94 -11.80 -15.50
N ARG A 151 -9.14 -12.86 -15.35
CA ARG A 151 -8.80 -13.44 -14.03
C ARG A 151 -8.11 -12.43 -13.10
N GLU A 152 -7.18 -11.62 -13.61
CA GLU A 152 -6.53 -10.57 -12.82
C GLU A 152 -7.53 -9.47 -12.41
N ALA A 153 -8.37 -9.02 -13.34
CA ALA A 153 -9.35 -7.97 -13.08
C ALA A 153 -10.38 -8.38 -12.02
N PHE A 154 -10.89 -9.62 -12.08
CA PHE A 154 -11.78 -10.17 -11.05
C PHE A 154 -11.13 -10.23 -9.68
N ARG A 155 -9.86 -10.64 -9.57
CA ARG A 155 -9.12 -10.64 -8.29
C ARG A 155 -9.00 -9.22 -7.72
N VAL A 156 -8.55 -8.26 -8.52
CA VAL A 156 -8.36 -6.86 -8.09
C VAL A 156 -9.70 -6.22 -7.70
N HIS A 157 -10.78 -6.51 -8.42
CA HIS A 157 -12.12 -6.02 -8.08
C HIS A 157 -12.64 -6.66 -6.78
N ALA A 158 -12.42 -7.96 -6.56
CA ALA A 158 -12.78 -8.62 -5.30
C ALA A 158 -11.99 -8.04 -4.10
N GLU A 159 -10.69 -7.78 -4.26
CA GLU A 159 -9.86 -7.09 -3.25
C GLU A 159 -10.38 -5.68 -2.95
N ARG A 160 -10.78 -4.93 -3.98
CA ARG A 160 -11.40 -3.60 -3.83
C ARG A 160 -12.71 -3.67 -3.05
N MET A 161 -13.64 -4.53 -3.46
CA MET A 161 -14.94 -4.70 -2.80
C MET A 161 -14.79 -5.17 -1.35
N ALA A 162 -13.79 -6.01 -1.07
CA ALA A 162 -13.44 -6.39 0.29
C ALA A 162 -12.92 -5.18 1.10
N ALA A 163 -12.02 -4.37 0.55
CA ALA A 163 -11.48 -3.18 1.20
C ALA A 163 -12.53 -2.07 1.41
N GLU A 164 -13.53 -1.96 0.53
CA GLU A 164 -14.66 -1.04 0.68
C GLU A 164 -15.60 -1.50 1.79
N ARG A 165 -15.95 -2.80 1.83
CA ARG A 165 -16.71 -3.41 2.94
C ARG A 165 -15.96 -3.33 4.28
N GLU A 166 -14.64 -3.53 4.28
CA GLU A 166 -13.78 -3.38 5.47
C GLU A 166 -13.88 -1.95 6.03
N LYS A 167 -13.74 -0.93 5.17
CA LYS A 167 -13.92 0.48 5.56
C LYS A 167 -15.33 0.77 6.07
N GLU A 168 -16.36 0.18 5.47
CA GLU A 168 -17.74 0.34 5.92
C GLU A 168 -17.98 -0.28 7.31
N LEU A 169 -17.48 -1.50 7.53
CA LEU A 169 -17.58 -2.20 8.82
C LEU A 169 -16.80 -1.48 9.92
N LEU A 170 -15.60 -0.95 9.61
CA LEU A 170 -14.83 -0.12 10.53
C LEU A 170 -15.58 1.19 10.87
N ARG A 171 -16.19 1.86 9.88
CA ARG A 171 -17.05 3.04 10.12
C ARG A 171 -18.29 2.73 10.98
N LYS A 172 -18.83 1.52 10.86
CA LYS A 172 -19.93 0.99 11.69
C LYS A 172 -19.46 0.50 13.07
N GLY A 173 -18.18 0.65 13.42
CA GLY A 173 -17.64 0.29 14.74
C GLY A 173 -17.30 -1.18 14.94
N VAL A 174 -17.32 -2.01 13.89
CA VAL A 174 -16.90 -3.41 13.99
C VAL A 174 -15.37 -3.45 14.17
N SER A 175 -14.91 -4.08 15.25
CA SER A 175 -13.49 -4.11 15.59
C SER A 175 -12.64 -4.76 14.48
N ALA A 176 -11.50 -4.15 14.15
CA ALA A 176 -10.60 -4.59 13.07
C ALA A 176 -10.26 -6.10 13.14
N ARG A 177 -10.07 -6.65 14.36
CA ARG A 177 -9.84 -8.07 14.60
C ARG A 177 -10.96 -8.98 14.05
N ARG A 178 -12.23 -8.57 14.08
CA ARG A 178 -13.37 -9.34 13.57
C ARG A 178 -13.54 -9.22 12.05
N VAL A 179 -13.12 -8.10 11.46
CA VAL A 179 -13.21 -7.87 10.00
C VAL A 179 -12.13 -8.66 9.23
N GLY A 180 -11.17 -9.29 9.94
CA GLY A 180 -10.01 -9.92 9.30
C GLY A 180 -9.01 -8.90 8.75
N ALA A 181 -9.20 -7.62 9.08
CA ALA A 181 -8.31 -6.52 8.75
C ALA A 181 -6.92 -6.84 9.30
N LYS A 182 -6.00 -7.22 8.40
CA LYS A 182 -4.56 -7.10 8.68
C LYS A 182 -4.28 -5.62 8.76
N GLU A 183 -4.44 -5.07 9.95
CA GLU A 183 -4.19 -3.68 10.28
C GLU A 183 -2.79 -3.34 9.78
N ARG A 184 -2.71 -2.64 8.63
CA ARG A 184 -1.47 -2.16 8.03
C ARG A 184 -0.98 -0.96 8.84
N ARG A 185 -0.71 -1.21 10.13
CA ARG A 185 0.03 -0.29 10.98
C ARG A 185 1.32 0.05 10.25
N ALA A 186 1.71 1.32 10.29
CA ALA A 186 3.04 1.72 9.83
C ALA A 186 4.08 0.77 10.48
N PRO A 187 5.14 0.36 9.75
CA PRO A 187 6.06 -0.67 10.21
C PRO A 187 6.63 -0.28 11.57
N ASP A 188 6.13 -0.97 12.61
CA ASP A 188 6.37 -0.64 14.01
C ASP A 188 7.88 -0.58 14.26
N SER A 189 8.37 0.63 14.55
CA SER A 189 9.80 0.93 14.59
C SER A 189 10.37 0.62 15.97
N LYS A 190 11.40 -0.23 16.00
CA LYS A 190 12.06 -0.65 17.24
C LYS A 190 13.43 0.00 17.35
N GLN A 191 13.72 0.60 18.51
CA GLN A 191 15.05 1.16 18.80
C GLN A 191 15.87 0.14 19.60
N VAL A 192 17.02 -0.26 19.06
CA VAL A 192 18.00 -1.09 19.79
C VAL A 192 19.18 -0.21 20.16
N ARG A 193 19.39 0.02 21.46
CA ARG A 193 20.56 0.77 21.95
C ARG A 193 21.70 -0.21 22.27
N ILE A 194 22.90 0.11 21.81
CA ILE A 194 24.14 -0.64 22.01
C ILE A 194 25.19 0.32 22.57
N SER A 195 25.92 -0.11 23.59
CA SER A 195 27.03 0.66 24.13
C SER A 195 28.33 0.31 23.40
N TRP A 196 29.20 1.30 23.14
CA TRP A 196 30.55 1.01 22.61
C TRP A 196 31.37 0.08 23.53
N GLN A 197 31.05 0.08 24.84
CA GLN A 197 31.70 -0.76 25.85
C GLN A 197 31.17 -2.20 25.91
N ILE A 198 30.17 -2.59 25.11
CA ILE A 198 29.59 -3.94 25.09
C ILE A 198 30.66 -5.02 24.88
N SER A 199 30.50 -6.18 25.50
CA SER A 199 31.36 -7.33 25.23
C SER A 199 30.97 -8.00 23.91
N PRO A 200 31.93 -8.60 23.17
CA PRO A 200 31.61 -9.33 21.94
C PRO A 200 30.67 -10.52 22.21
N THR A 201 30.73 -11.11 23.40
CA THR A 201 29.84 -12.21 23.82
C THR A 201 28.40 -11.76 24.03
N ASP A 202 28.16 -10.57 24.58
CA ASP A 202 26.82 -10.00 24.78
C ASP A 202 26.23 -9.47 23.46
N PHE A 203 27.06 -8.80 22.66
CA PHE A 203 26.69 -8.36 21.32
C PHE A 203 26.24 -9.53 20.44
N SER A 204 27.05 -10.59 20.35
CA SER A 204 26.78 -11.77 19.52
C SER A 204 25.66 -12.67 20.04
N ASN A 205 25.35 -12.66 21.36
CA ASN A 205 24.29 -13.51 21.91
C ASN A 205 22.96 -12.82 22.20
N GLN A 206 22.95 -11.53 22.50
CA GLN A 206 21.74 -10.79 22.84
C GLN A 206 21.37 -9.79 21.74
N LYS A 207 22.23 -8.81 21.45
CA LYS A 207 21.88 -7.69 20.56
C LYS A 207 21.74 -8.10 19.10
N SER A 208 22.59 -9.00 18.62
CA SER A 208 22.45 -9.61 17.28
C SER A 208 21.10 -10.31 17.10
N LYS A 209 20.65 -11.08 18.10
CA LYS A 209 19.40 -11.86 18.08
C LYS A 209 18.18 -10.96 18.24
N GLU A 210 18.28 -9.89 19.04
CA GLU A 210 17.26 -8.84 19.14
C GLU A 210 17.04 -8.16 17.79
N ILE A 211 18.12 -7.72 17.12
CA ILE A 211 18.06 -7.10 15.79
C ILE A 211 17.50 -8.08 14.76
N ARG A 212 18.04 -9.30 14.67
CA ARG A 212 17.58 -10.35 13.74
C ARG A 212 16.11 -10.67 13.94
N GLY A 213 15.68 -10.91 15.19
CA GLY A 213 14.29 -11.22 15.53
C GLY A 213 13.30 -10.07 15.28
N HIS A 214 13.74 -8.81 15.29
CA HIS A 214 12.90 -7.69 14.85
C HIS A 214 12.80 -7.58 13.33
N LEU A 215 13.91 -7.78 12.61
CA LEU A 215 13.92 -7.76 11.14
C LEU A 215 13.12 -8.93 10.53
N GLU A 216 13.21 -10.13 11.09
CA GLU A 216 12.41 -11.31 10.69
C GLU A 216 10.90 -11.09 10.85
N ARG A 217 10.47 -10.25 11.81
CA ARG A 217 9.07 -9.86 12.00
C ARG A 217 8.61 -8.74 11.06
N GLY A 218 9.51 -8.18 10.24
CA GLY A 218 9.20 -7.07 9.34
C GLY A 218 9.22 -5.68 9.98
N HIS A 219 9.79 -5.53 11.18
CA HIS A 219 9.94 -4.23 11.84
C HIS A 219 11.09 -3.42 11.24
N THR A 220 10.94 -2.10 11.18
CA THR A 220 12.09 -1.20 10.95
C THR A 220 12.88 -1.07 12.24
N VAL A 221 14.19 -1.33 12.21
CA VAL A 221 15.05 -1.27 13.40
C VAL A 221 15.98 -0.06 13.32
N LEU A 222 15.99 0.77 14.36
CA LEU A 222 16.96 1.84 14.54
C LEU A 222 18.00 1.39 15.58
N VAL A 223 19.18 1.01 15.12
CA VAL A 223 20.30 0.68 16.00
C VAL A 223 21.05 1.96 16.33
N LEU A 224 21.22 2.24 17.62
CA LEU A 224 21.93 3.41 18.14
C LEU A 224 23.16 2.93 18.92
N LEU A 225 24.35 3.32 18.45
CA LEU A 225 25.62 3.06 19.11
C LEU A 225 26.12 4.35 19.78
N ALA A 226 26.21 4.33 21.11
CA ALA A 226 26.66 5.48 21.91
C ALA A 226 27.19 5.02 23.29
N ASN A 227 28.04 5.81 23.94
CA ASN A 227 28.34 5.57 25.35
C ASN A 227 27.09 5.83 26.22
N LYS A 228 26.96 5.07 27.32
CA LYS A 228 25.79 5.14 28.22
C LYS A 228 25.58 6.55 28.79
N ASP A 229 26.68 7.29 28.96
CA ASP A 229 26.74 8.58 29.66
C ASP A 229 27.10 9.76 28.72
N ALA A 230 26.94 9.57 27.40
CA ALA A 230 27.28 10.58 26.39
C ALA A 230 26.24 11.73 26.28
N SER A 231 26.17 12.55 27.34
CA SER A 231 25.48 13.86 27.32
C SER A 231 26.46 15.05 27.18
N GLY A 232 27.77 14.79 27.13
CA GLY A 232 28.82 15.81 26.99
C GLY A 232 29.45 15.83 25.59
N PRO A 233 30.28 16.84 25.28
CA PRO A 233 31.10 16.87 24.07
C PRO A 233 31.96 15.60 23.99
N ALA A 234 32.13 15.06 22.77
CA ALA A 234 32.79 13.78 22.58
C ALA A 234 34.22 13.79 23.16
N PRO A 235 34.54 12.97 24.18
CA PRO A 235 35.90 12.89 24.70
C PRO A 235 36.82 12.39 23.59
N GLN A 236 38.06 12.89 23.53
CA GLN A 236 39.03 12.43 22.53
C GLN A 236 39.22 10.92 22.64
N VAL A 237 38.75 10.20 21.62
CA VAL A 237 38.73 8.74 21.61
C VAL A 237 40.13 8.24 21.30
N SER A 238 40.70 7.43 22.19
CA SER A 238 42.01 6.82 21.93
C SER A 238 41.97 5.96 20.66
N PRO A 239 43.08 5.84 19.90
CA PRO A 239 43.09 5.06 18.66
C PRO A 239 42.73 3.58 18.88
N ARG A 240 43.06 3.01 20.05
CA ARG A 240 42.66 1.64 20.45
C ARG A 240 41.14 1.50 20.61
N GLU A 241 40.49 2.50 21.22
CA GLU A 241 39.03 2.51 21.37
C GLU A 241 38.35 2.73 20.01
N LEU A 242 38.89 3.59 19.14
CA LEU A 242 38.38 3.75 17.77
C LEU A 242 38.45 2.42 16.98
N GLN A 243 39.56 1.69 17.08
CA GLN A 243 39.73 0.36 16.48
C GLN A 243 38.73 -0.68 17.03
N ARG A 244 38.43 -0.63 18.35
CA ARG A 244 37.39 -1.48 18.94
C ARG A 244 36.00 -1.15 18.37
N ARG A 245 35.69 0.14 18.20
CA ARG A 245 34.41 0.61 17.65
C ARG A 245 34.25 0.27 16.17
N SER A 246 35.31 0.32 15.36
CA SER A 246 35.26 -0.16 13.97
C SER A 246 35.00 -1.67 13.92
N SER A 247 35.71 -2.47 14.72
CA SER A 247 35.52 -3.93 14.76
C SER A 247 34.07 -4.32 15.09
N LEU A 248 33.43 -3.62 16.04
CA LEU A 248 32.01 -3.84 16.37
C LEU A 248 31.08 -3.47 15.21
N LEU A 249 31.37 -2.40 14.45
CA LEU A 249 30.60 -2.04 13.26
C LEU A 249 30.78 -3.07 12.13
N ASP A 250 31.94 -3.68 12.02
CA ASP A 250 32.23 -4.74 11.03
C ASP A 250 31.51 -6.05 11.40
N GLU A 251 31.52 -6.44 12.68
CA GLU A 251 30.69 -7.56 13.19
C GLU A 251 29.19 -7.32 12.93
N LEU A 252 28.72 -6.09 13.16
CA LEU A 252 27.33 -5.70 12.88
C LEU A 252 27.01 -5.73 11.38
N ALA A 253 27.96 -5.34 10.51
CA ALA A 253 27.80 -5.44 9.07
C ALA A 253 27.68 -6.91 8.62
N ALA A 254 28.55 -7.80 9.11
CA ALA A 254 28.52 -9.23 8.79
C ALA A 254 27.17 -9.88 9.18
N ILE A 255 26.62 -9.55 10.36
CA ILE A 255 25.30 -10.04 10.80
C ILE A 255 24.16 -9.55 9.88
N LEU A 256 24.33 -8.39 9.23
CA LEU A 256 23.34 -7.79 8.35
C LEU A 256 23.47 -8.24 6.89
N GLU A 257 24.63 -8.78 6.46
CA GLU A 257 24.78 -9.37 5.11
C GLU A 257 23.93 -10.63 4.94
N ASP A 258 23.81 -11.44 5.99
CA ASP A 258 22.87 -12.59 6.09
C ASP A 258 21.39 -12.20 5.88
N ILE A 259 21.04 -10.94 6.15
CA ILE A 259 19.65 -10.48 6.30
C ILE A 259 19.30 -9.57 5.13
N ASN A 260 18.26 -9.91 4.37
CA ASN A 260 17.82 -9.10 3.22
C ASN A 260 17.15 -7.78 3.64
N CYS A 261 17.96 -6.83 4.11
CA CYS A 261 17.58 -5.51 4.57
C CYS A 261 18.23 -4.43 3.71
N SER A 262 17.86 -3.17 3.92
CA SER A 262 18.62 -2.00 3.50
C SER A 262 19.10 -1.26 4.73
N VAL A 263 20.39 -0.92 4.75
CA VAL A 263 21.08 -0.25 5.84
C VAL A 263 21.34 1.20 5.45
N VAL A 264 20.89 2.16 6.27
CA VAL A 264 21.26 3.58 6.16
C VAL A 264 22.06 3.96 7.39
N ARG A 265 23.35 4.26 7.20
CA ARG A 265 24.28 4.69 8.26
C ARG A 265 24.32 6.21 8.35
N SER A 266 24.30 6.72 9.57
CA SER A 266 24.54 8.12 9.92
C SER A 266 25.48 8.21 11.12
N GLY A 267 26.21 9.32 11.26
CA GLY A 267 27.11 9.57 12.39
C GLY A 267 28.50 8.93 12.30
N ASP A 268 29.32 9.27 13.29
CA ASP A 268 30.77 9.04 13.33
C ASP A 268 31.13 8.08 14.49
N PRO A 269 31.95 7.03 14.29
CA PRO A 269 32.41 6.15 15.36
C PRO A 269 33.10 6.88 16.53
N ALA A 270 33.65 8.08 16.33
CA ALA A 270 34.20 8.89 17.42
C ALA A 270 33.13 9.33 18.45
N SER A 271 31.88 9.54 18.01
CA SER A 271 30.79 10.04 18.86
C SER A 271 29.64 9.03 18.97
N ARG A 272 28.78 8.98 17.96
CA ARG A 272 27.52 8.26 17.90
C ARG A 272 27.29 7.77 16.48
N VAL A 273 26.94 6.50 16.32
CA VAL A 273 26.53 5.93 15.04
C VAL A 273 25.07 5.49 15.10
N GLU A 274 24.32 5.81 14.06
CA GLU A 274 22.95 5.39 13.86
C GLU A 274 22.84 4.54 12.60
N LEU A 275 22.15 3.41 12.72
CA LEU A 275 21.87 2.51 11.60
C LEU A 275 20.37 2.28 11.53
N LYS A 276 19.75 2.81 10.47
CA LYS A 276 18.35 2.52 10.15
C LYS A 276 18.31 1.30 9.23
N LEU A 277 17.73 0.23 9.75
CA LEU A 277 17.60 -1.07 9.11
C LEU A 277 16.15 -1.25 8.69
N VAL A 278 15.90 -1.31 7.37
CA VAL A 278 14.57 -1.59 6.83
C VAL A 278 14.60 -2.99 6.20
N PRO A 279 13.82 -3.97 6.67
CA PRO A 279 13.72 -5.25 6.01
C PRO A 279 13.13 -5.04 4.62
N LYS A 280 13.76 -5.59 3.59
CA LYS A 280 13.09 -5.65 2.28
C LYS A 280 11.90 -6.59 2.43
N ALA A 281 10.82 -6.33 1.68
CA ALA A 281 9.63 -7.18 1.74
C ALA A 281 10.05 -8.66 1.62
N PRO A 282 9.54 -9.56 2.48
CA PRO A 282 9.92 -10.96 2.41
C PRO A 282 9.67 -11.42 0.99
N GLN A 283 10.70 -11.97 0.33
CA GLN A 283 10.49 -12.69 -0.92
C GLN A 283 9.35 -13.67 -0.66
N GLU A 284 8.40 -13.72 -1.59
CA GLU A 284 7.20 -14.53 -1.43
C GLU A 284 7.61 -16.00 -1.51
N VAL A 285 8.06 -16.54 -0.36
CA VAL A 285 8.48 -17.93 -0.23
C VAL A 285 7.25 -18.77 -0.49
N ASP A 286 7.23 -19.37 -1.66
CA ASP A 286 6.07 -20.09 -2.14
C ASP A 286 5.76 -21.22 -1.17
N ARG A 287 4.69 -21.03 -0.40
CA ARG A 287 4.32 -21.93 0.71
C ARG A 287 4.04 -23.33 0.19
N HIS A 288 3.66 -23.46 -1.08
CA HIS A 288 3.52 -24.74 -1.75
C HIS A 288 4.88 -25.43 -1.91
N ALA A 289 5.85 -24.77 -2.53
CA ALA A 289 7.20 -25.31 -2.74
C ALA A 289 7.88 -25.72 -1.42
N LEU A 290 7.76 -24.90 -0.36
CA LEU A 290 8.35 -25.24 0.95
C LEU A 290 7.64 -26.45 1.62
N LYS A 291 6.33 -26.60 1.41
CA LYS A 291 5.55 -27.76 1.89
C LYS A 291 5.89 -29.02 1.10
N GLU A 292 6.13 -28.88 -0.20
CA GLU A 292 6.50 -29.96 -1.11
C GLU A 292 7.94 -30.45 -0.86
N GLN A 293 8.91 -29.54 -0.71
CA GLN A 293 10.27 -29.89 -0.30
C GLN A 293 10.30 -30.64 1.05
N ARG A 294 9.48 -30.21 2.02
CA ARG A 294 9.30 -30.93 3.31
C ARG A 294 8.62 -32.30 3.13
N ARG A 295 7.73 -32.46 2.15
CA ARG A 295 7.11 -33.76 1.80
C ARG A 295 8.14 -34.69 1.17
N LEU A 296 8.98 -34.19 0.27
CA LEU A 296 10.08 -34.93 -0.36
C LEU A 296 11.13 -35.37 0.66
N GLN A 297 11.61 -34.48 1.53
CA GLN A 297 12.55 -34.84 2.60
C GLN A 297 11.99 -35.91 3.56
N ARG A 298 10.68 -35.86 3.85
CA ARG A 298 10.00 -36.91 4.63
C ARG A 298 9.95 -38.24 3.88
N ALA A 299 9.64 -38.21 2.57
CA ALA A 299 9.61 -39.41 1.73
C ALA A 299 11.01 -40.03 1.57
N GLU A 300 12.06 -39.23 1.35
CA GLU A 300 13.44 -39.71 1.27
C GLU A 300 13.92 -40.30 2.61
N LYS A 301 13.60 -39.64 3.74
CA LYS A 301 13.91 -40.16 5.08
C LYS A 301 13.13 -41.46 5.40
N LEU A 302 11.96 -41.66 4.80
CA LEU A 302 11.24 -42.94 4.86
C LEU A 302 11.89 -44.00 3.96
N LYS A 303 12.28 -43.65 2.72
CA LYS A 303 12.98 -44.55 1.79
C LYS A 303 14.30 -45.06 2.38
N ARG A 304 15.15 -44.17 2.93
CA ARG A 304 16.39 -44.55 3.63
C ARG A 304 16.14 -45.44 4.86
N ARG A 305 14.97 -45.37 5.50
CA ARG A 305 14.57 -46.29 6.60
C ARG A 305 14.15 -47.66 6.09
N LEU A 306 13.50 -47.73 4.93
CA LEU A 306 13.13 -48.97 4.26
C LEU A 306 14.36 -49.67 3.65
N GLU A 307 15.28 -48.93 3.03
CA GLU A 307 16.55 -49.47 2.50
C GLU A 307 17.45 -50.03 3.63
N ARG A 308 17.49 -49.36 4.80
CA ARG A 308 18.15 -49.89 6.01
C ARG A 308 17.42 -51.04 6.68
N ARG A 309 16.17 -51.30 6.30
CA ARG A 309 15.40 -52.52 6.62
C ARG A 309 15.20 -53.38 5.37
N GLY A 310 16.16 -53.30 4.42
CA GLY A 310 16.20 -54.16 3.25
C GLY A 310 16.18 -55.64 3.63
N PRO A 311 15.83 -56.54 2.71
CA PRO A 311 15.06 -57.77 2.95
C PRO A 311 15.71 -58.91 3.77
N ALA A 312 16.71 -58.63 4.62
CA ALA A 312 17.29 -59.51 5.66
C ALA A 312 16.31 -59.81 6.83
N SER A 313 15.04 -60.03 6.50
CA SER A 313 14.01 -60.67 7.33
C SER A 313 13.02 -61.50 6.48
N ALA A 314 13.31 -61.67 5.18
CA ALA A 314 12.62 -62.57 4.28
C ALA A 314 13.48 -63.82 3.94
N GLN A 315 14.78 -63.79 4.26
CA GLN A 315 15.71 -64.92 4.21
C GLN A 315 16.68 -64.79 5.39
N GLU A 316 16.62 -65.76 6.30
CA GLU A 316 17.52 -66.05 7.46
C GLU A 316 17.89 -64.88 8.41
#